data_AF-A0A9W6SCL3-F1
#
_entry.id   AF-A0A9W6SCL3-F1
#
_cell.length_a   1.000
_cell.length_b   1.000
_cell.length_c   1.000
_cell.angle_alpha   90.00
_cell.angle_beta   90.00
_cell.angle_gamma   90.00
#
_symmetry.space_group_name_H-M   'P 1'
#
loop_
_entity.id
_entity.type
_entity.pdbx_description
1 polymer ?
#
loop_
_entity_poly.entity_id
_entity_poly.type
_entity_poly.pdbx_seq_one_letter_code
_entity_poly.pdbx_strand_id
1 'polypeptide(L)'
;MLSARARQTFFEYVPISQRTHDDRRIYRKIPYGPLLDVFVLDMRTYRDANGSDDQTTDGQGIMGAAQASWLKRALAESCATWKVIAADMPLSLVDPDADRIEAVSPGNNGAPLGRELQIADVLSSIKKNRVRNVVWITTDVHYTAAHYYDPAKAAFQDFDPFCQFFGEIAINGESGVLTTNMRDCTGKALWSVILSP
;
A
#
# COMPACT_ATOMS: atom_id res chain seq x y z
N MET A 1 -11.20 21.10 13.84
CA MET A 1 -12.49 20.61 14.36
C MET A 1 -13.20 19.62 13.42
N LEU A 2 -13.19 19.80 12.08
CA LEU A 2 -13.83 18.86 11.15
C LEU A 2 -13.18 17.47 11.13
N SER A 3 -11.85 17.38 11.04
CA SER A 3 -11.13 16.09 11.02
C SER A 3 -11.40 15.24 12.27
N ALA A 4 -11.46 15.84 13.45
CA ALA A 4 -11.76 15.14 14.70
C ALA A 4 -13.18 14.56 14.72
N ARG A 5 -14.18 15.31 14.21
CA ARG A 5 -15.56 14.85 14.10
C ARG A 5 -15.72 13.77 13.04
N ALA A 6 -15.11 13.95 11.87
CA ALA A 6 -15.10 12.94 10.81
C ALA A 6 -14.45 11.64 11.29
N ARG A 7 -13.34 11.73 12.04
CA ARG A 7 -12.70 10.57 12.66
C ARG A 7 -13.65 9.90 13.66
N GLN A 8 -14.31 10.67 14.54
CA GLN A 8 -15.29 10.11 15.47
C GLN A 8 -16.37 9.31 14.74
N THR A 9 -17.02 9.90 13.74
CA THR A 9 -18.06 9.23 12.95
C THR A 9 -17.54 8.00 12.22
N PHE A 10 -16.32 8.03 11.69
CA PHE A 10 -15.71 6.84 11.08
C PHE A 10 -15.66 5.66 12.05
N PHE A 11 -15.19 5.89 13.28
CA PHE A 11 -15.12 4.84 14.29
C PHE A 11 -16.49 4.38 14.81
N GLU A 12 -17.51 5.26 14.79
CA GLU A 12 -18.88 4.92 15.19
C GLU A 12 -19.62 4.06 14.15
N TYR A 13 -19.31 4.21 12.86
CA TYR A 13 -20.08 3.59 11.77
C TYR A 13 -19.32 2.53 10.98
N VAL A 14 -17.99 2.44 11.12
CA VAL A 14 -17.18 1.41 10.46
C VAL A 14 -16.87 0.29 11.45
N PRO A 15 -17.17 -0.98 11.12
CA PRO A 15 -16.93 -2.10 12.03
C PRO A 15 -15.45 -2.47 12.06
N ILE A 16 -14.68 -1.76 12.87
CA ILE A 16 -13.29 -2.06 13.21
C ILE A 16 -13.20 -2.58 14.63
N SER A 17 -12.26 -3.50 14.87
CA SER A 17 -12.16 -4.19 16.15
C SER A 17 -12.01 -3.21 17.33
N GLN A 18 -12.61 -3.56 18.47
CA GLN A 18 -12.64 -2.71 19.66
C GLN A 18 -11.26 -2.22 20.11
N ARG A 19 -10.25 -3.10 20.07
CA ARG A 19 -8.85 -2.71 20.36
C ARG A 19 -8.36 -1.57 19.47
N THR A 20 -8.65 -1.65 18.17
CA THR A 20 -8.24 -0.63 17.20
C THR A 20 -9.06 0.65 17.37
N HIS A 21 -10.32 0.50 17.74
CA HIS A 21 -11.25 1.59 18.04
C HIS A 21 -10.80 2.40 19.27
N ASP A 22 -10.41 1.73 20.36
CA ASP A 22 -9.93 2.35 21.60
C ASP A 22 -8.59 3.08 21.39
N ASP A 23 -7.67 2.46 20.64
CA ASP A 23 -6.42 3.09 20.19
C ASP A 23 -6.65 4.21 19.16
N ARG A 24 -7.90 4.39 18.69
CA ARG A 24 -8.30 5.35 17.65
C ARG A 24 -7.44 5.23 16.39
N ARG A 25 -7.04 4.02 16.03
CA ARG A 25 -6.14 3.72 14.91
C ARG A 25 -6.91 3.11 13.73
N ILE A 26 -6.47 3.39 12.50
CA ILE A 26 -7.06 2.77 11.30
C ILE A 26 -6.17 1.64 10.78
N TYR A 27 -4.84 1.86 10.73
CA TYR A 27 -3.91 0.85 10.27
C TYR A 27 -3.86 -0.38 11.19
N ARG A 28 -3.83 -1.58 10.60
CA ARG A 28 -3.96 -2.86 11.32
C ARG A 28 -3.58 -4.04 10.44
N LYS A 29 -3.36 -5.20 11.05
CA LYS A 29 -3.20 -6.48 10.36
C LYS A 29 -4.46 -7.33 10.55
N ILE A 30 -4.95 -7.95 9.49
CA ILE A 30 -6.07 -8.90 9.50
C ILE A 30 -5.53 -10.26 9.01
N PRO A 31 -5.38 -11.25 9.90
CA PRO A 31 -4.92 -12.58 9.53
C PRO A 31 -6.06 -13.46 8.99
N TYR A 32 -5.77 -14.23 7.96
CA TYR A 32 -6.62 -15.26 7.36
C TYR A 32 -5.87 -16.59 7.32
N GLY A 33 -5.76 -17.22 8.51
CA GLY A 33 -5.07 -18.48 8.68
C GLY A 33 -3.60 -18.41 8.23
N PRO A 34 -3.01 -19.53 7.77
CA PRO A 34 -1.64 -19.56 7.25
C PRO A 34 -1.52 -18.97 5.84
N LEU A 35 -2.63 -18.66 5.19
CA LEU A 35 -2.64 -18.33 3.77
C LEU A 35 -2.40 -16.85 3.50
N LEU A 36 -3.02 -15.95 4.29
CA LEU A 36 -3.03 -14.53 3.97
C LEU A 36 -2.95 -13.67 5.24
N ASP A 37 -2.06 -12.69 5.23
CA ASP A 37 -2.12 -11.53 6.12
C ASP A 37 -2.44 -10.28 5.28
N VAL A 38 -3.47 -9.51 5.69
CA VAL A 38 -3.80 -8.21 5.09
C VAL A 38 -3.33 -7.09 6.00
N PHE A 39 -2.41 -6.25 5.51
CA PHE A 39 -1.88 -5.07 6.18
C PHE A 39 -2.62 -3.84 5.66
N VAL A 40 -3.58 -3.36 6.43
CA VAL A 40 -4.35 -2.16 6.08
C VAL A 40 -3.57 -0.93 6.56
N LEU A 41 -3.31 0.00 5.64
CA LEU A 41 -2.61 1.25 5.91
C LEU A 41 -3.58 2.41 6.16
N ASP A 42 -3.06 3.45 6.80
CA ASP A 42 -3.64 4.79 6.88
C ASP A 42 -2.62 5.79 6.31
N MET A 43 -2.83 6.23 5.07
CA MET A 43 -1.94 7.15 4.36
C MET A 43 -2.48 8.59 4.34
N ARG A 44 -3.47 8.90 5.19
CA ARG A 44 -4.10 10.23 5.29
C ARG A 44 -3.88 10.90 6.65
N THR A 45 -3.92 10.15 7.75
CA THR A 45 -3.90 10.74 9.09
C THR A 45 -2.55 11.32 9.47
N TYR A 46 -1.46 10.66 9.05
CA TYR A 46 -0.11 10.92 9.56
C TYR A 46 0.84 11.54 8.53
N ARG A 47 0.36 11.78 7.32
CA ARG A 47 1.21 12.26 6.23
C ARG A 47 1.65 13.70 6.40
N ASP A 48 2.77 14.04 5.76
CA ASP A 48 3.17 15.43 5.57
C ASP A 48 2.12 16.22 4.78
N ALA A 49 2.06 17.54 5.02
CA ALA A 49 1.17 18.42 4.28
C ALA A 49 1.48 18.40 2.77
N ASN A 50 0.45 18.59 1.93
CA ASN A 50 0.65 18.69 0.47
C ASN A 50 1.66 19.81 0.15
N GLY A 51 2.60 19.58 -0.76
CA GLY A 51 3.69 20.51 -1.03
C GLY A 51 4.44 20.17 -2.32
N SER A 52 5.66 20.67 -2.44
CA SER A 52 6.55 20.37 -3.58
C SER A 52 7.06 18.93 -3.63
N ASP A 53 7.01 18.23 -2.48
CA ASP A 53 7.43 16.84 -2.30
C ASP A 53 8.85 16.53 -2.87
N ASP A 54 9.75 17.51 -2.78
CA ASP A 54 11.13 17.51 -3.27
C ASP A 54 12.17 17.32 -2.14
N GLN A 55 11.70 17.00 -0.93
CA GLN A 55 12.58 16.84 0.23
C GLN A 55 13.52 15.63 0.06
N THR A 56 14.77 15.78 0.49
CA THR A 56 15.78 14.69 0.45
C THR A 56 15.84 13.87 1.74
N THR A 57 15.05 14.23 2.74
CA THR A 57 14.98 13.54 4.04
C THR A 57 13.52 13.34 4.42
N ASP A 58 13.19 12.15 4.94
CA ASP A 58 11.83 11.84 5.39
C ASP A 58 11.47 12.68 6.62
N GLY A 59 10.39 13.46 6.51
CA GLY A 59 9.78 14.20 7.62
C GLY A 59 8.82 13.31 8.39
N GLN A 60 7.53 13.40 8.09
CA GLN A 60 6.56 12.37 8.48
C GLN A 60 6.28 11.36 7.36
N GLY A 61 6.53 11.74 6.11
CA GLY A 61 6.31 10.90 4.95
C GLY A 61 4.82 10.73 4.64
N ILE A 62 4.44 9.57 4.10
CA ILE A 62 3.07 9.28 3.71
C ILE A 62 2.23 8.62 4.81
N MET A 63 2.86 7.95 5.77
CA MET A 63 2.17 7.18 6.80
C MET A 63 2.67 7.41 8.22
N GLY A 64 3.68 8.27 8.42
CA GLY A 64 4.27 8.53 9.73
C GLY A 64 5.23 7.42 10.18
N ALA A 65 6.24 7.81 10.96
CA ALA A 65 7.31 6.92 11.39
C ALA A 65 6.82 5.70 12.19
N ALA A 66 5.77 5.87 13.01
CA ALA A 66 5.22 4.80 13.84
C ALA A 66 4.58 3.68 13.00
N GLN A 67 3.77 4.06 12.00
CA GLN A 67 3.13 3.10 11.09
C GLN A 67 4.15 2.46 10.15
N ALA A 68 5.10 3.23 9.59
CA ALA A 68 6.17 2.68 8.75
C ALA A 68 7.01 1.65 9.52
N SER A 69 7.38 1.94 10.76
CA SER A 69 8.12 1.01 11.62
C SER A 69 7.29 -0.22 11.98
N TRP A 70 5.99 -0.06 12.25
CA TRP A 70 5.08 -1.17 12.47
C TRP A 70 4.96 -2.07 11.25
N LEU A 71 4.78 -1.51 10.05
CA LEU A 71 4.61 -2.25 8.81
C LEU A 71 5.84 -3.11 8.52
N LYS A 72 7.05 -2.53 8.62
CA LYS A 72 8.32 -3.25 8.43
C LYS A 72 8.44 -4.45 9.37
N ARG A 73 8.13 -4.27 10.67
CA ARG A 73 8.17 -5.36 11.65
C ARG A 73 7.10 -6.42 11.37
N ALA A 74 5.86 -5.99 11.16
CA ALA A 74 4.73 -6.89 10.99
C ALA A 74 4.85 -7.75 9.70
N LEU A 75 5.44 -7.19 8.64
CA LEU A 75 5.79 -7.94 7.43
C LEU A 75 6.90 -8.97 7.68
N ALA A 76 7.97 -8.57 8.40
CA ALA A 76 9.08 -9.46 8.73
C ALA A 76 8.66 -10.61 9.66
N GLU A 77 7.68 -10.38 10.54
CA GLU A 77 7.13 -11.38 11.47
C GLU A 77 6.06 -12.28 10.83
N SER A 78 5.57 -11.96 9.62
CA SER A 78 4.45 -12.69 9.01
C SER A 78 4.89 -14.01 8.37
N CYS A 79 4.34 -15.10 8.89
CA CYS A 79 4.49 -16.45 8.33
C CYS A 79 3.39 -16.82 7.31
N ALA A 80 2.47 -15.91 6.98
CA ALA A 80 1.42 -16.18 6.00
C ALA A 80 2.00 -16.37 4.60
N THR A 81 1.36 -17.18 3.76
CA THR A 81 1.82 -17.42 2.38
C THR A 81 1.82 -16.12 1.57
N TRP A 82 0.76 -15.32 1.67
CA TRP A 82 0.62 -14.01 1.03
C TRP A 82 0.61 -12.88 2.05
N LYS A 83 1.29 -11.78 1.72
CA LYS A 83 1.23 -10.51 2.43
C LYS A 83 0.60 -9.48 1.51
N VAL A 84 -0.65 -9.12 1.76
CA VAL A 84 -1.35 -8.09 0.98
C VAL A 84 -1.30 -6.76 1.73
N ILE A 85 -0.69 -5.75 1.12
CA ILE A 85 -0.67 -4.38 1.64
C ILE A 85 -1.84 -3.63 1.00
N ALA A 86 -2.87 -3.34 1.79
CA ALA A 86 -4.01 -2.54 1.37
C ALA A 86 -3.71 -1.06 1.65
N ALA A 87 -3.37 -0.33 0.59
CA ALA A 87 -2.95 1.07 0.60
C ALA A 87 -4.06 1.96 0.04
N ASP A 88 -4.45 3.01 0.74
CA ASP A 88 -5.51 3.91 0.25
C ASP A 88 -5.05 4.80 -0.91
N MET A 89 -3.74 4.95 -1.13
CA MET A 89 -3.17 5.69 -2.26
C MET A 89 -2.24 4.84 -3.15
N PRO A 90 -2.24 5.08 -4.46
CA PRO A 90 -1.30 4.48 -5.40
C PRO A 90 0.15 4.92 -5.17
N LEU A 91 1.12 4.09 -5.55
CA LEU A 91 2.54 4.38 -5.29
C LEU A 91 3.17 5.30 -6.34
N SER A 92 2.83 5.11 -7.62
CA SER A 92 3.51 5.79 -8.74
C SER A 92 2.60 6.70 -9.57
N LEU A 93 1.36 6.94 -9.14
CA LEU A 93 0.47 7.82 -9.88
C LEU A 93 0.76 9.28 -9.50
N VAL A 94 0.98 10.06 -10.55
CA VAL A 94 1.28 11.48 -10.51
C VAL A 94 -0.01 12.22 -10.81
N ASP A 95 -0.33 13.23 -10.01
CA ASP A 95 -1.35 14.21 -10.36
C ASP A 95 -0.70 15.29 -11.24
N PRO A 96 -1.02 15.34 -12.55
CA PRO A 96 -0.37 16.27 -13.47
C PRO A 96 -0.80 17.72 -13.26
N ASP A 97 -1.92 17.96 -12.56
CA ASP A 97 -2.54 19.27 -12.40
C ASP A 97 -2.35 19.84 -10.97
N ALA A 98 -1.65 19.12 -10.10
CA ALA A 98 -1.45 19.52 -8.71
C ALA A 98 -0.30 20.52 -8.53
N ASP A 99 -0.63 21.76 -8.19
CA ASP A 99 0.35 22.74 -7.65
C ASP A 99 0.96 22.30 -6.31
N ARG A 100 0.29 21.37 -5.61
CA ARG A 100 0.74 20.81 -4.33
C ARG A 100 0.49 19.31 -4.33
N ILE A 101 1.57 18.54 -4.41
CA ILE A 101 1.53 17.08 -4.51
C ILE A 101 0.91 16.48 -3.26
N GLU A 102 -0.17 15.75 -3.48
CA GLU A 102 -0.87 14.99 -2.45
C GLU A 102 -0.59 13.48 -2.51
N ALA A 103 -0.09 12.99 -3.63
CA ALA A 103 0.19 11.59 -3.89
C ALA A 103 1.49 11.13 -3.21
N VAL A 104 1.80 9.85 -3.40
CA VAL A 104 3.10 9.27 -3.02
C VAL A 104 4.21 9.78 -3.95
N SER A 105 3.95 9.86 -5.25
CA SER A 105 4.98 10.17 -6.24
C SER A 105 4.91 11.63 -6.70
N PRO A 106 6.03 12.37 -6.69
CA PRO A 106 6.15 13.69 -7.29
C PRO A 106 6.35 13.65 -8.81
N GLY A 107 6.48 12.47 -9.43
CA GLY A 107 6.60 12.33 -10.89
C GLY A 107 7.93 12.79 -11.50
N ASN A 108 8.97 12.99 -10.69
CA ASN A 108 10.28 13.49 -11.13
C ASN A 108 11.12 12.45 -11.91
N ASN A 109 10.70 11.19 -11.97
CA ASN A 109 11.43 10.06 -12.57
C ASN A 109 12.90 9.91 -12.09
N GLY A 110 13.19 10.36 -10.86
CA GLY A 110 14.52 10.40 -10.28
C GLY A 110 14.67 9.49 -9.06
N ALA A 111 15.72 9.75 -8.26
CA ALA A 111 15.84 9.13 -6.95
C ALA A 111 14.63 9.50 -6.06
N PRO A 112 14.26 8.65 -5.08
CA PRO A 112 13.10 8.91 -4.23
C PRO A 112 13.26 10.24 -3.51
N LEU A 113 12.22 11.08 -3.58
CA LEU A 113 12.11 12.35 -2.85
C LEU A 113 10.79 12.40 -2.10
N GLY A 114 10.71 13.31 -1.13
CA GLY A 114 9.48 13.57 -0.39
C GLY A 114 8.91 12.30 0.20
N ARG A 115 7.63 12.04 -0.07
CA ARG A 115 6.91 10.85 0.43
C ARG A 115 7.39 9.52 -0.15
N GLU A 116 8.06 9.50 -1.30
CA GLU A 116 8.63 8.28 -1.87
C GLU A 116 9.75 7.70 -0.99
N LEU A 117 10.46 8.54 -0.21
CA LEU A 117 11.51 8.11 0.70
C LEU A 117 11.04 7.04 1.68
N GLN A 118 9.83 7.21 2.22
CA GLN A 118 9.26 6.28 3.19
C GLN A 118 8.81 4.96 2.53
N ILE A 119 8.35 5.01 1.28
CA ILE A 119 8.04 3.80 0.50
C ILE A 119 9.32 3.06 0.14
N ALA A 120 10.37 3.79 -0.30
CA ALA A 120 11.68 3.23 -0.58
C ALA A 120 12.26 2.49 0.64
N ASP A 121 12.18 3.07 1.83
CA ASP A 121 12.61 2.42 3.08
C ASP A 121 11.80 1.15 3.42
N VAL A 122 10.48 1.16 3.21
CA VAL A 122 9.65 -0.06 3.36
C VAL A 122 10.07 -1.15 2.37
N LEU A 123 10.29 -0.79 1.10
CA LEU A 123 10.69 -1.73 0.06
C LEU A 123 12.09 -2.32 0.31
N SER A 124 13.06 -1.48 0.71
CA SER A 124 14.38 -1.93 1.18
C SER A 124 14.27 -2.88 2.35
N SER A 125 13.37 -2.60 3.31
CA SER A 125 13.17 -3.46 4.47
C SER A 125 12.58 -4.82 4.09
N ILE A 126 11.61 -4.86 3.17
CA ILE A 126 11.04 -6.10 2.63
C ILE A 126 12.14 -6.97 2.02
N LYS A 127 12.95 -6.39 1.12
CA LYS A 127 14.07 -7.07 0.48
C LYS A 127 15.12 -7.56 1.49
N LYS A 128 15.56 -6.67 2.39
CA LYS A 128 16.55 -6.99 3.44
C LYS A 128 16.12 -8.15 4.32
N ASN A 129 14.84 -8.19 4.70
CA ASN A 129 14.27 -9.26 5.53
C ASN A 129 13.79 -10.47 4.71
N ARG A 130 13.98 -10.46 3.38
CA ARG A 130 13.56 -11.52 2.46
C ARG A 130 12.07 -11.86 2.59
N VAL A 131 11.23 -10.84 2.81
CA VAL A 131 9.78 -11.01 2.86
C VAL A 131 9.28 -11.27 1.44
N ARG A 132 8.78 -12.48 1.19
CA ARG A 132 8.25 -12.91 -0.12
C ARG A 132 6.75 -12.71 -0.22
N ASN A 133 6.23 -12.83 -1.44
CA ASN A 133 4.79 -12.88 -1.75
C ASN A 133 4.03 -11.65 -1.25
N VAL A 134 4.65 -10.48 -1.46
CA VAL A 134 4.08 -9.18 -1.12
C VAL A 134 3.36 -8.61 -2.34
N VAL A 135 2.10 -8.27 -2.18
CA VAL A 135 1.28 -7.62 -3.21
C VAL A 135 0.65 -6.36 -2.63
N TRP A 136 0.61 -5.29 -3.42
CA TRP A 136 -0.08 -4.07 -3.05
C TRP A 136 -1.46 -4.01 -3.72
N ILE A 137 -2.48 -3.60 -2.96
CA ILE A 137 -3.80 -3.29 -3.50
C ILE A 137 -4.11 -1.84 -3.16
N THR A 138 -4.62 -1.10 -4.13
CA THR A 138 -4.97 0.30 -3.94
C THR A 138 -6.24 0.70 -4.68
N THR A 139 -6.72 1.92 -4.42
CA THR A 139 -7.94 2.50 -4.99
C THR A 139 -7.67 3.96 -5.44
N ASP A 140 -8.56 4.91 -5.12
CA ASP A 140 -8.44 6.36 -5.31
C ASP A 140 -8.72 6.82 -6.75
N VAL A 141 -8.08 6.22 -7.75
CA VAL A 141 -8.03 6.75 -9.12
C VAL A 141 -9.18 6.34 -10.04
N HIS A 142 -10.20 5.67 -9.51
CA HIS A 142 -11.46 5.33 -10.21
C HIS A 142 -11.31 4.52 -11.51
N TYR A 143 -10.25 3.73 -11.66
CA TYR A 143 -10.09 2.76 -12.74
C TYR A 143 -9.41 1.47 -12.25
N THR A 144 -9.43 0.42 -13.09
CA THR A 144 -8.70 -0.83 -12.84
C THR A 144 -7.38 -0.86 -13.60
N ALA A 145 -6.33 -1.36 -12.96
CA ALA A 145 -5.00 -1.49 -13.51
C ALA A 145 -4.19 -2.54 -12.76
N ALA A 146 -3.14 -3.03 -13.42
CA ALA A 146 -2.10 -3.85 -12.84
C ALA A 146 -0.74 -3.24 -13.17
N HIS A 147 -0.01 -2.81 -12.15
CA HIS A 147 1.33 -2.27 -12.29
C HIS A 147 2.35 -3.30 -11.81
N TYR A 148 3.39 -3.51 -12.60
CA TYR A 148 4.54 -4.32 -12.23
C TYR A 148 5.76 -3.41 -12.05
N TYR A 149 6.34 -3.43 -10.86
CA TYR A 149 7.51 -2.63 -10.51
C TYR A 149 8.76 -3.49 -10.64
N ASP A 150 9.63 -3.10 -11.56
CA ASP A 150 10.89 -3.79 -11.86
C ASP A 150 12.07 -2.89 -11.45
N PRO A 151 12.91 -3.30 -10.48
CA PRO A 151 14.06 -2.51 -10.04
C PRO A 151 15.07 -2.26 -11.17
N ALA A 152 15.10 -3.10 -12.21
CA ALA A 152 15.95 -2.87 -13.38
C ALA A 152 15.48 -1.70 -14.26
N LYS A 153 14.24 -1.23 -14.06
CA LYS A 153 13.63 -0.10 -14.79
C LYS A 153 13.41 1.13 -13.91
N ALA A 154 13.87 1.11 -12.66
CA ALA A 154 13.67 2.18 -11.69
C ALA A 154 14.99 2.88 -11.35
N ALA A 155 14.91 4.17 -11.00
CA ALA A 155 16.06 4.94 -10.54
C ALA A 155 16.53 4.49 -9.14
N PHE A 156 15.58 4.13 -8.27
CA PHE A 156 15.85 3.41 -7.03
C PHE A 156 15.85 1.91 -7.30
N GLN A 157 16.86 1.17 -6.86
CA GLN A 157 17.00 -0.26 -7.19
C GLN A 157 16.98 -1.19 -5.98
N ASP A 158 16.86 -0.66 -4.76
CA ASP A 158 16.93 -1.46 -3.54
C ASP A 158 15.57 -2.07 -3.15
N PHE A 159 14.97 -2.85 -4.05
CA PHE A 159 13.74 -3.59 -3.79
C PHE A 159 13.64 -4.87 -4.64
N ASP A 160 12.83 -5.84 -4.20
CA ASP A 160 12.47 -7.01 -5.01
C ASP A 160 11.27 -6.68 -5.91
N PRO A 161 11.16 -7.20 -7.15
CA PRO A 161 10.04 -6.92 -8.03
C PRO A 161 8.69 -7.27 -7.39
N PHE A 162 7.67 -6.44 -7.62
CA PHE A 162 6.33 -6.65 -7.04
C PHE A 162 5.21 -6.07 -7.92
N CYS A 163 3.97 -6.48 -7.62
CA CYS A 163 2.77 -5.98 -8.28
C CYS A 163 1.96 -5.05 -7.38
N GLN A 164 1.36 -4.02 -7.98
CA GLN A 164 0.23 -3.27 -7.42
C GLN A 164 -1.00 -3.48 -8.29
N PHE A 165 -2.14 -3.76 -7.66
CA PHE A 165 -3.41 -3.98 -8.34
C PHE A 165 -4.47 -2.97 -7.89
N PHE A 166 -5.33 -2.60 -8.82
CA PHE A 166 -6.50 -1.75 -8.61
C PHE A 166 -7.74 -2.59 -8.97
N GLY A 167 -8.32 -3.27 -7.99
CA GLY A 167 -9.47 -4.15 -8.20
C GLY A 167 -9.36 -5.49 -7.48
N GLU A 168 -9.72 -6.57 -8.19
CA GLU A 168 -9.95 -7.90 -7.63
C GLU A 168 -8.67 -8.75 -7.56
N ILE A 169 -8.44 -9.37 -6.40
CA ILE A 169 -7.56 -10.53 -6.28
C ILE A 169 -8.34 -11.72 -5.71
N ALA A 170 -7.97 -12.93 -6.11
CA ALA A 170 -8.51 -14.18 -5.60
C ALA A 170 -7.35 -15.12 -5.24
N ILE A 171 -7.40 -15.76 -4.07
CA ILE A 171 -6.41 -16.75 -3.64
C ILE A 171 -7.12 -18.09 -3.52
N ASN A 172 -6.63 -19.10 -4.22
CA ASN A 172 -7.13 -20.46 -4.11
C ASN A 172 -6.67 -21.07 -2.77
N GLY A 173 -7.62 -21.54 -1.95
CA GLY A 173 -7.33 -22.02 -0.59
C GLY A 173 -6.50 -23.29 -0.49
N GLU A 174 -6.49 -24.13 -1.53
CA GLU A 174 -5.75 -25.40 -1.55
C GLU A 174 -4.33 -25.24 -2.10
N SER A 175 -4.22 -24.56 -3.25
CA SER A 175 -2.94 -24.38 -3.95
C SER A 175 -2.16 -23.14 -3.48
N GLY A 176 -2.83 -22.20 -2.85
CA GLY A 176 -2.27 -20.89 -2.51
C GLY A 176 -1.99 -20.00 -3.72
N VAL A 177 -2.42 -20.36 -4.93
CA VAL A 177 -2.22 -19.53 -6.13
C VAL A 177 -3.08 -18.27 -6.04
N LEU A 178 -2.46 -17.11 -6.28
CA LEU A 178 -3.14 -15.81 -6.38
C LEU A 178 -3.42 -15.49 -7.85
N THR A 179 -4.66 -15.11 -8.15
CA THR A 179 -5.08 -14.64 -9.48
C THR A 179 -5.66 -13.24 -9.37
N THR A 180 -5.21 -12.34 -10.23
CA THR A 180 -5.79 -11.00 -10.43
C THR A 180 -6.50 -10.99 -11.76
N ASN A 181 -7.73 -10.45 -11.81
CA ASN A 181 -8.48 -10.27 -13.04
C ASN A 181 -8.84 -8.80 -13.25
N MET A 182 -8.66 -8.30 -14.48
CA MET A 182 -9.30 -7.05 -14.92
C MET A 182 -10.57 -7.43 -15.69
N ARG A 183 -11.72 -6.88 -15.28
CA ARG A 183 -13.03 -7.22 -15.83
C ARG A 183 -13.72 -6.01 -16.46
N ASP A 184 -14.57 -6.27 -17.45
CA ASP A 184 -15.52 -5.26 -17.94
C ASP A 184 -16.73 -5.11 -17.00
N CYS A 185 -17.63 -4.17 -17.33
CA CYS A 185 -18.84 -3.91 -16.54
C CYS A 185 -19.86 -5.06 -16.50
N THR A 186 -19.67 -6.11 -17.31
CA THR A 186 -20.49 -7.34 -17.29
C THR A 186 -19.89 -8.43 -16.39
N GLY A 187 -18.69 -8.19 -15.85
CA GLY A 187 -17.94 -9.16 -15.04
C GLY A 187 -17.08 -10.11 -15.86
N LYS A 188 -17.01 -9.96 -17.20
CA LYS A 188 -16.13 -10.78 -18.04
C LYS A 188 -14.67 -10.35 -17.82
N ALA A 189 -13.79 -11.33 -17.56
CA ALA A 189 -12.36 -11.09 -17.49
C ALA A 189 -11.81 -10.72 -18.87
N LEU A 190 -11.19 -9.55 -18.96
CA LEU A 190 -10.47 -9.05 -20.13
C LEU A 190 -8.98 -9.40 -20.08
N TRP A 191 -8.44 -9.57 -18.86
CA TRP A 191 -7.04 -9.89 -18.62
C TRP A 191 -6.85 -10.54 -17.25
N SER A 192 -5.83 -11.39 -17.12
CA SER A 192 -5.50 -12.08 -15.87
C SER A 192 -3.99 -12.19 -15.66
N VAL A 193 -3.56 -12.12 -14.40
CA VAL A 193 -2.22 -12.53 -13.96
C VAL A 193 -2.35 -13.56 -12.85
N ILE A 194 -1.49 -14.58 -12.93
CA ILE A 194 -1.39 -15.67 -11.97
C ILE A 194 -0.04 -15.58 -11.29
N LEU A 195 -0.04 -15.54 -9.95
CA LEU A 195 1.15 -15.53 -9.13
C LEU A 195 1.18 -16.80 -8.27
N SER A 196 2.26 -17.56 -8.40
CA SER A 196 2.52 -18.71 -7.54
C SER A 196 3.28 -18.27 -6.29
N PRO A 197 2.97 -18.84 -5.12
CA PRO A 197 3.65 -18.53 -3.86
C PRO A 197 5.09 -19.06 -3.79
#